data_AF-A0A8T9QBP7-F1
#
_entry.id   AF-A0A8T9QBP7-F1
#
_cell.length_a   1.000
_cell.length_b   1.000
_cell.length_c   1.000
_cell.angle_alpha   90.00
_cell.angle_beta   90.00
_cell.angle_gamma   90.00
#
_symmetry.space_group_name_H-M   'P 1'
#
loop_
_entity.id
_entity.type
_entity.pdbx_description
1 polymer ?
#
loop_
_entity_poly.entity_id
_entity_poly.type
_entity_poly.pdbx_seq_one_letter_code
_entity_poly.pdbx_strand_id
1 'polypeptide(L)'
;MPFPCPHPQDEPTGETNNAAELRHRITRRGIPYGSRKGAQQGEDAGLLFMCYQRNIGQQFEFLQKSWANNERFLFDKGLVGLDPIIGQGKRAELTFPTAWNRSTKATAHFAQFVTMRGGEYFYAPSLSGLAALAQSPAEAV
;
A
#
# COMPACT_ATOMS: atom_id res chain seq x y z
N MET A 1 0.29 -14.59 -12.19
CA MET A 1 1.13 -13.47 -11.75
C MET A 1 1.83 -13.88 -10.44
N PRO A 2 3.10 -13.52 -10.17
CA PRO A 2 3.85 -14.09 -9.04
C PRO A 2 3.78 -13.26 -7.74
N PHE A 3 3.04 -12.15 -7.71
CA PHE A 3 2.91 -11.32 -6.51
C PHE A 3 1.59 -11.61 -5.78
N PRO A 4 1.59 -11.74 -4.44
CA PRO A 4 0.41 -11.96 -3.62
C PRO A 4 -0.42 -10.68 -3.39
N CYS A 5 -0.41 -9.76 -4.35
CA CYS A 5 -1.30 -8.61 -4.34
C CYS A 5 -2.59 -9.05 -5.06
N PRO A 6 -3.76 -9.01 -4.42
CA PRO A 6 -5.00 -9.36 -5.09
C PRO A 6 -5.19 -8.40 -6.29
N HIS A 7 -5.03 -8.94 -7.50
CA HIS A 7 -5.54 -8.28 -8.67
C HIS A 7 -7.07 -8.46 -8.65
N PRO A 8 -7.87 -7.42 -8.93
CA PRO A 8 -9.35 -7.50 -8.90
C PRO A 8 -9.99 -8.55 -9.84
N GLN A 9 -9.20 -9.35 -10.55
CA GLN A 9 -9.63 -10.29 -11.57
C GLN A 9 -9.22 -11.75 -11.27
N ASP A 10 -8.50 -12.02 -10.17
CA ASP A 10 -7.88 -13.33 -9.92
C ASP A 10 -8.64 -14.21 -8.90
N GLU A 11 -9.88 -13.86 -8.54
CA GLU A 11 -10.78 -14.70 -7.71
C GLU A 11 -11.74 -15.53 -8.60
N PRO A 12 -11.72 -16.88 -8.53
CA PRO A 12 -12.62 -17.73 -9.30
C PRO A 12 -13.97 -17.89 -8.60
N THR A 13 -14.67 -16.78 -8.37
CA THR A 13 -16.11 -16.82 -8.10
C THR A 13 -16.73 -15.55 -8.64
N GLY A 14 -17.37 -15.67 -9.80
CA GLY A 14 -18.37 -14.69 -10.22
C GLY A 14 -19.41 -14.57 -9.11
N GLU A 15 -19.69 -13.35 -8.69
CA GLU A 15 -20.71 -12.98 -7.69
C GLU A 15 -20.33 -13.23 -6.22
N THR A 16 -19.58 -12.29 -5.61
CA THR A 16 -19.94 -11.66 -4.32
C THR A 16 -19.01 -10.48 -4.01
N ASN A 17 -19.61 -9.31 -3.71
CA ASN A 17 -19.00 -8.17 -2.99
C ASN A 17 -17.93 -7.28 -3.67
N ASN A 18 -18.14 -6.89 -4.94
CA ASN A 18 -17.46 -5.71 -5.52
C ASN A 18 -17.46 -4.51 -4.54
N ALA A 19 -18.60 -4.22 -3.88
CA ALA A 19 -18.71 -3.11 -2.95
C ALA A 19 -17.76 -3.15 -1.74
N ALA A 20 -17.29 -4.32 -1.30
CA ALA A 20 -16.35 -4.43 -0.18
C ALA A 20 -14.93 -4.06 -0.60
N GLU A 21 -14.45 -4.61 -1.73
CA GLU A 21 -13.12 -4.28 -2.27
C GLU A 21 -13.04 -2.82 -2.71
N LEU A 22 -14.10 -2.30 -3.32
CA LEU A 22 -14.17 -0.93 -3.79
C LEU A 22 -14.05 0.11 -2.64
N ARG A 23 -14.31 -0.27 -1.38
CA ARG A 23 -14.18 0.60 -0.19
C ARG A 23 -12.73 0.89 0.17
N HIS A 24 -11.81 -0.01 -0.16
CA HIS A 24 -10.39 0.10 0.20
C HIS A 24 -9.57 0.85 -0.84
N ARG A 25 -10.22 1.47 -1.84
CA ARG A 25 -9.53 2.20 -2.92
C ARG A 25 -8.89 3.50 -2.45
N ILE A 26 -7.69 3.74 -2.95
CA ILE A 26 -6.90 4.96 -2.76
C ILE A 26 -6.45 5.53 -4.11
N THR A 27 -6.36 6.84 -4.20
CA THR A 27 -5.72 7.51 -5.35
C THR A 27 -4.28 7.86 -4.98
N ARG A 28 -3.31 7.28 -5.68
CA ARG A 28 -1.88 7.44 -5.37
C ARG A 28 -1.22 8.52 -6.22
N ARG A 29 -0.36 9.32 -5.59
CA ARG A 29 0.57 10.26 -6.22
C ARG A 29 1.96 10.00 -5.65
N GLY A 30 2.76 9.24 -6.38
CA GLY A 30 4.14 8.95 -5.99
C GLY A 30 5.10 9.89 -6.70
N ILE A 31 6.00 10.52 -5.95
CA ILE A 31 7.08 11.33 -6.50
C ILE A 31 8.40 10.65 -6.14
N PRO A 32 9.14 10.07 -7.11
CA PRO A 32 10.45 9.50 -6.83
C PRO A 32 11.43 10.61 -6.44
N TYR A 33 12.30 10.35 -5.49
CA TYR A 33 13.38 11.25 -5.08
C TYR A 33 14.73 10.53 -5.07
N GLY A 34 15.81 11.31 -5.10
CA GLY A 34 17.18 10.81 -5.19
C GLY A 34 17.74 10.78 -6.61
N SER A 35 19.04 10.53 -6.73
CA SER A 35 19.73 10.52 -8.03
C SER A 35 19.35 9.28 -8.84
N ARG A 36 19.01 9.49 -10.12
CA ARG A 36 18.68 8.41 -11.07
C ARG A 36 19.89 7.88 -11.84
N LYS A 37 21.02 8.60 -11.84
CA LYS A 37 22.19 8.29 -12.66
C LYS A 37 23.36 7.89 -11.78
N GLY A 38 23.80 6.63 -11.91
CA GLY A 38 25.04 6.15 -11.29
C GLY A 38 25.03 6.12 -9.77
N ALA A 39 23.85 5.97 -9.16
CA ALA A 39 23.70 5.93 -7.70
C ALA A 39 24.67 4.89 -7.13
N GLN A 40 25.68 5.37 -6.42
CA GLN A 40 26.57 4.48 -5.68
C GLN A 40 25.78 3.83 -4.54
N GLN A 41 26.21 2.66 -4.07
CA GLN A 41 25.67 2.07 -2.85
C GLN A 41 25.76 3.11 -1.72
N GLY A 42 24.60 3.55 -1.21
CA GLY A 42 24.52 4.51 -0.10
C GLY A 42 23.90 5.87 -0.43
N GLU A 43 23.55 6.16 -1.68
CA GLU A 43 22.77 7.37 -2.00
C GLU A 43 21.29 7.23 -1.61
N ASP A 44 20.76 8.24 -0.91
CA ASP A 44 19.35 8.28 -0.51
C ASP A 44 18.44 8.46 -1.73
N ALA A 45 17.83 7.35 -2.15
CA ALA A 45 16.78 7.30 -3.16
C ALA A 45 15.53 6.63 -2.59
N GLY A 46 14.37 7.06 -3.06
CA GLY A 46 13.11 6.52 -2.58
C GLY A 46 11.89 7.11 -3.26
N LEU A 47 10.75 6.99 -2.58
CA LEU A 47 9.45 7.44 -3.04
C LEU A 47 8.81 8.32 -1.97
N LEU A 48 8.54 9.58 -2.31
CA LEU A 48 7.57 10.37 -1.57
C LEU A 48 6.19 9.85 -1.95
N PHE A 49 5.66 9.01 -1.08
CA PHE A 49 4.36 8.40 -1.25
C PHE A 49 3.27 9.32 -0.71
N MET A 50 2.34 9.73 -1.59
CA MET A 50 1.15 10.47 -1.21
C MET A 50 -0.07 9.71 -1.74
N CYS A 51 -1.15 9.68 -0.94
CA CYS A 51 -2.41 9.11 -1.38
C CYS A 51 -3.60 9.89 -0.83
N TYR A 52 -4.67 9.89 -1.60
CA TYR A 52 -5.93 10.54 -1.29
C TYR A 52 -7.01 9.50 -1.10
N GLN A 53 -7.81 9.69 -0.04
CA GLN A 53 -8.88 8.81 0.35
C GLN A 53 -9.89 9.54 1.24
N ARG A 54 -11.04 8.91 1.48
CA ARG A 54 -12.10 9.48 2.33
C ARG A 54 -11.91 9.15 3.82
N ASN A 55 -11.36 7.98 4.12
CA ASN A 55 -11.20 7.43 5.46
C ASN A 55 -9.86 6.68 5.55
N ILE A 56 -8.88 7.28 6.22
CA ILE A 56 -7.51 6.74 6.32
C ILE A 56 -7.51 5.33 6.94
N GLY A 57 -8.31 5.11 7.98
CA GLY A 57 -8.42 3.82 8.68
C GLY A 57 -8.96 2.69 7.81
N GLN A 58 -9.97 2.98 6.99
CA GLN A 58 -10.55 1.98 6.09
C GLN A 58 -9.74 1.77 4.81
N GLN A 59 -8.79 2.64 4.50
CA GLN A 59 -8.11 2.63 3.20
C GLN A 59 -6.62 2.44 3.40
N PHE A 60 -5.83 3.51 3.53
CA PHE A 60 -4.37 3.40 3.65
C PHE A 60 -3.93 2.47 4.79
N GLU A 61 -4.47 2.65 6.00
CA GLU A 61 -4.09 1.81 7.14
C GLU A 61 -4.52 0.36 6.95
N PHE A 62 -5.71 0.13 6.37
CA PHE A 62 -6.20 -1.20 6.09
C PHE A 62 -5.32 -1.93 5.07
N LEU A 63 -4.95 -1.28 3.96
CA LEU A 63 -4.07 -1.84 2.94
C LEU A 63 -2.70 -2.19 3.54
N GLN A 64 -2.12 -1.31 4.36
CA GLN A 64 -0.81 -1.58 4.95
C GLN A 64 -0.88 -2.66 6.04
N LYS A 65 -1.82 -2.55 6.99
CA LYS A 65 -1.88 -3.41 8.19
C LYS A 65 -2.52 -4.75 7.89
N SER A 66 -3.69 -4.75 7.25
CA SER A 66 -4.51 -5.94 7.07
C SER A 66 -4.11 -6.75 5.86
N TRP A 67 -3.49 -6.13 4.85
CA TRP A 67 -3.06 -6.82 3.61
C TRP A 67 -1.53 -6.97 3.58
N ALA A 68 -0.78 -5.87 3.45
CA ALA A 68 0.67 -5.95 3.24
C ALA A 68 1.45 -6.51 4.44
N ASN A 69 1.02 -6.18 5.67
CA ASN A 69 1.66 -6.62 6.91
C ASN A 69 1.04 -7.93 7.48
N ASN A 70 0.15 -8.59 6.75
CA ASN A 70 -0.57 -9.76 7.24
C ASN A 70 -0.18 -11.01 6.44
N GLU A 71 0.57 -11.91 7.07
CA GLU A 71 1.03 -13.16 6.47
C GLU A 71 -0.10 -14.12 6.06
N ARG A 72 -1.32 -13.89 6.56
CA ARG A 72 -2.52 -14.71 6.32
C ARG A 72 -3.66 -13.91 5.70
N PHE A 73 -3.33 -12.88 4.91
CA PHE A 73 -4.33 -12.03 4.31
C PHE A 73 -5.35 -12.79 3.44
N LEU A 74 -4.90 -13.82 2.70
CA LEU A 74 -5.80 -14.74 2.00
C LEU A 74 -6.16 -15.90 2.92
N PHE A 75 -7.23 -15.73 3.68
CA PHE A 75 -7.69 -16.69 4.71
C PHE A 75 -7.77 -18.14 4.21
N ASP A 76 -8.11 -18.34 2.93
CA ASP A 76 -8.33 -19.67 2.34
C ASP A 76 -7.08 -20.30 1.71
N LYS A 77 -5.96 -19.56 1.58
CA LYS A 77 -4.73 -20.04 0.90
C LYS A 77 -3.54 -20.28 1.83
N GLY A 78 -3.72 -20.12 3.15
CA GLY A 78 -2.70 -20.37 4.17
C GLY A 78 -1.72 -19.21 4.37
N LEU A 79 -0.48 -19.52 4.77
CA LEU A 79 0.59 -18.52 4.96
C LEU A 79 1.11 -18.05 3.60
N VAL A 80 0.65 -16.88 3.18
CA VAL A 80 1.11 -16.19 1.97
C VAL A 80 2.36 -15.36 2.26
N GLY A 81 2.51 -14.92 3.52
CA GLY A 81 3.60 -14.08 3.99
C GLY A 81 3.38 -12.59 3.69
N LEU A 82 4.31 -11.75 4.17
CA LEU A 82 4.23 -10.30 4.01
C LEU A 82 4.45 -9.86 2.56
N ASP A 83 3.93 -8.68 2.20
CA ASP A 83 4.25 -8.08 0.90
C ASP A 83 5.78 -7.86 0.78
N PRO A 84 6.43 -8.39 -0.27
CA PRO A 84 7.89 -8.37 -0.39
C PRO A 84 8.48 -6.96 -0.53
N ILE A 85 7.69 -5.99 -0.99
CA ILE A 85 8.12 -4.61 -1.24
C ILE A 85 7.79 -3.72 -0.03
N ILE A 86 6.51 -3.62 0.33
CA ILE A 86 6.03 -2.64 1.32
C ILE A 86 5.71 -3.25 2.69
N GLY A 87 5.65 -4.58 2.81
CA GLY A 87 5.35 -5.26 4.08
C GLY A 87 6.40 -4.96 5.15
N GLN A 88 5.95 -4.56 6.34
CA GLN A 88 6.80 -4.23 7.48
C GLN A 88 6.66 -5.31 8.56
N GLY A 89 7.78 -5.69 9.18
CA GLY A 89 7.81 -6.68 10.26
C GLY A 89 8.88 -7.74 10.07
N LYS A 90 8.83 -8.78 10.91
CA LYS A 90 9.74 -9.93 10.79
C LYS A 90 9.38 -10.69 9.52
N ARG A 91 10.35 -10.80 8.59
CA ARG A 91 10.14 -11.48 7.31
C ARG A 91 10.53 -12.95 7.43
N ALA A 92 9.66 -13.81 6.94
CA ALA A 92 9.94 -15.22 6.71
C ALA A 92 10.26 -15.46 5.23
N GLU A 93 10.73 -16.65 4.90
CA GLU A 93 10.84 -17.07 3.51
C GLU A 93 9.45 -17.12 2.85
N LEU A 94 9.37 -16.61 1.63
CA LEU A 94 8.15 -16.60 0.84
C LEU A 94 8.24 -17.67 -0.24
N THR A 95 7.20 -18.48 -0.36
CA THR A 95 7.07 -19.49 -1.41
C THR A 95 6.07 -19.04 -2.46
N PHE A 96 6.51 -18.91 -3.70
CA PHE A 96 5.69 -18.41 -4.81
C PHE A 96 5.78 -19.32 -6.04
N PRO A 97 4.74 -19.36 -6.89
CA PRO A 97 4.79 -20.11 -8.14
C PRO A 97 5.83 -19.49 -9.09
N THR A 98 6.67 -20.33 -9.68
CA THR A 98 7.71 -19.88 -10.63
C THR A 98 7.16 -19.61 -12.03
N ALA A 99 5.98 -20.14 -12.34
CA ALA A 99 5.31 -19.96 -13.62
C ALA A 99 3.78 -20.00 -13.45
N TRP A 100 3.07 -19.37 -14.37
CA TRP A 100 1.62 -19.40 -14.42
C TRP A 100 1.08 -20.83 -14.60
N ASN A 101 0.05 -21.19 -13.85
CA ASN A 101 -0.63 -22.49 -13.90
C ASN A 101 0.31 -23.71 -13.77
N ARG A 102 1.40 -23.56 -13.02
CA ARG A 102 2.37 -24.64 -12.73
C ARG A 102 2.43 -24.84 -11.21
N SER A 103 2.54 -26.10 -10.79
CA SER A 103 2.67 -26.47 -9.38
C SER A 103 4.07 -26.25 -8.80
N THR A 104 5.05 -25.98 -9.65
CA THR A 104 6.43 -25.69 -9.23
C THR A 104 6.49 -24.38 -8.46
N LYS A 105 7.01 -24.46 -7.23
CA LYS A 105 7.20 -23.31 -6.36
C LYS A 105 8.68 -23.08 -6.10
N ALA A 106 9.07 -21.82 -5.96
CA ALA A 106 10.37 -21.44 -5.45
C ALA A 106 10.20 -20.73 -4.12
N THR A 107 11.19 -20.90 -3.25
CA THR A 107 11.26 -20.21 -1.98
C THR A 107 12.36 -19.16 -2.08
N ALA A 108 12.07 -17.93 -1.71
CA ALA A 108 13.06 -16.88 -1.62
C ALA A 108 12.89 -16.05 -0.35
N HIS A 109 14.01 -15.52 0.12
CA HIS A 109 14.06 -14.57 1.21
C HIS A 109 14.20 -13.15 0.66
N PHE A 110 13.28 -12.26 1.02
CA PHE A 110 13.30 -10.85 0.59
C PHE A 110 13.77 -9.96 1.74
N ALA A 111 14.91 -9.30 1.56
CA ALA A 111 15.36 -8.24 2.47
C ALA A 111 14.39 -7.05 2.46
N GLN A 112 14.39 -6.22 3.51
CA GLN A 112 13.58 -5.00 3.55
C GLN A 112 14.16 -3.95 2.60
N PHE A 113 13.56 -3.82 1.41
CA PHE A 113 13.99 -2.84 0.40
C PHE A 113 13.44 -1.44 0.66
N VAL A 114 12.28 -1.34 1.30
CA VAL A 114 11.62 -0.06 1.61
C VAL A 114 11.59 0.14 3.11
N THR A 115 12.21 1.22 3.57
CA THR A 115 12.20 1.64 4.98
C THR A 115 11.42 2.94 5.11
N MET A 116 10.38 2.94 5.94
CA MET A 116 9.59 4.15 6.21
C MET A 116 10.43 5.12 7.05
N ARG A 117 10.66 6.33 6.53
CA ARG A 117 11.48 7.37 7.19
C ARG A 117 10.65 8.35 8.02
N GLY A 118 9.35 8.36 7.80
CA GLY A 118 8.38 9.25 8.41
C GLY A 118 7.15 9.39 7.51
N GLY A 119 6.13 10.04 8.03
CA GLY A 119 4.89 10.33 7.33
C GLY A 119 3.93 11.03 8.26
N GLU A 120 2.93 11.71 7.68
CA GLU A 120 1.93 12.43 8.43
C GLU A 120 0.58 12.36 7.71
N TYR A 121 -0.51 12.50 8.48
CA TYR A 121 -1.86 12.54 7.93
C TYR A 121 -2.33 13.98 7.74
N PHE A 122 -2.66 14.32 6.49
CA PHE A 122 -3.13 15.65 6.12
C PHE A 122 -4.59 15.63 5.66
N TYR A 123 -5.28 16.74 5.89
CA TYR A 123 -6.59 17.02 5.32
C TYR A 123 -6.45 18.09 4.24
N ALA A 124 -6.87 17.78 3.02
CA ALA A 124 -6.95 18.73 1.92
C ALA A 124 -8.39 19.27 1.83
N PRO A 125 -8.69 20.46 2.36
CA PRO A 125 -10.04 21.03 2.27
C PRO A 125 -10.40 21.35 0.82
N SER A 126 -11.70 21.49 0.54
CA SER A 126 -12.15 22.09 -0.71
C SER A 126 -11.68 23.56 -0.80
N LEU A 127 -11.65 24.12 -2.01
CA LEU A 127 -11.34 25.55 -2.19
C LEU A 127 -12.29 26.45 -1.42
N SER A 128 -13.58 26.10 -1.35
CA SER A 128 -14.56 26.81 -0.53
C SER A 128 -14.29 26.68 0.97
N GLY A 129 -13.88 25.49 1.44
CA GLY A 129 -13.51 25.25 2.84
C GLY A 129 -12.25 26.03 3.21
N LEU A 130 -11.27 26.09 2.32
CA LEU A 130 -10.07 26.90 2.52
C LEU A 130 -10.41 28.40 2.59
N ALA A 131 -11.27 28.88 1.70
CA ALA A 131 -11.73 30.27 1.72
C ALA A 131 -12.51 30.62 3.00
N ALA A 132 -13.28 29.67 3.53
CA ALA A 132 -13.98 29.83 4.81
C ALA A 132 -13.00 29.85 6.00
N LEU A 133 -11.98 28.99 6.00
CA LEU A 133 -10.94 28.98 7.05
C LEU A 133 -10.07 30.24 7.03
N ALA A 134 -9.87 30.84 5.85
CA ALA A 134 -9.10 32.08 5.70
C ALA A 134 -9.89 33.33 6.17
N GLN A 135 -11.21 33.23 6.26
CA GLN A 135 -12.04 34.26 6.87
C GLN A 135 -12.02 34.05 8.38
N SER A 136 -11.21 34.83 9.10
CA SER A 136 -11.23 34.86 10.56
C SER A 136 -12.67 35.08 11.05
N PRO A 137 -13.12 34.43 12.15
CA PRO A 137 -14.39 34.81 12.75
C PRO A 137 -14.30 36.30 13.09
N ALA A 138 -15.22 37.11 12.55
CA ALA A 138 -15.39 38.47 13.01
C ALA A 138 -15.62 38.40 14.52
N GLU A 139 -14.73 39.04 15.27
CA GLU A 139 -14.71 39.14 16.71
C GLU A 139 -16.13 39.47 17.21
N ALA A 140 -16.78 38.50 17.84
CA ALA A 140 -18.03 38.73 18.55
C ALA A 140 -17.69 39.48 19.83
N VAL A 141 -17.74 40.81 19.75
CA VAL A 141 -17.79 41.74 20.89
C VAL A 141 -19.12 41.60 21.62
#